data_AF-A0A1Z5HE34-F1
#
_entry.id   AF-A0A1Z5HE34-F1
#
_cell.length_a   1.000
_cell.length_b   1.000
_cell.length_c   1.000
_cell.angle_alpha   90.00
_cell.angle_beta   90.00
_cell.angle_gamma   90.00
#
_symmetry.space_group_name_H-M   'P 1'
#
loop_
_entity.id
_entity.type
_entity.pdbx_description
1 polymer ?
#
loop_
_entity_poly.entity_id
_entity_poly.type
_entity_poly.pdbx_seq_one_letter_code
_entity_poly.pdbx_strand_id
1 'polypeptide(L)'
;MQTLKNDIVRARVSSELKDSAAQVLDGLGMSMTEAIRLFLTQVSLRQEFPIELKIPNKTTLKAMSDDVTEDSYDSVDALFNEVLSDSQH
;
A
#
# COMPACT_ATOMS: atom_id res chain seq x y z
N MET A 1 19.93 -12.61 30.06
CA MET A 1 19.41 -13.18 28.81
C MET A 1 18.03 -12.60 28.59
N GLN A 2 17.81 -11.84 27.51
CA GLN A 2 16.46 -11.38 27.17
C GLN A 2 15.66 -12.59 26.68
N THR A 3 14.56 -12.89 27.35
CA THR A 3 13.63 -13.93 26.91
C THR A 3 12.96 -13.44 25.63
N LEU A 4 13.10 -14.17 24.53
CA LEU A 4 12.30 -13.95 23.31
C LEU A 4 10.82 -14.05 23.70
N LYS A 5 10.15 -12.90 23.76
CA LYS A 5 8.73 -12.82 24.06
C LYS A 5 7.97 -13.11 22.77
N ASN A 6 7.34 -14.27 22.71
CA ASN A 6 6.53 -14.67 21.56
C ASN A 6 5.08 -14.28 21.83
N ASP A 7 4.55 -13.39 21.00
CA ASP A 7 3.13 -13.01 21.01
C ASP A 7 2.38 -13.71 19.87
N ILE A 8 1.07 -13.95 20.07
CA ILE A 8 0.22 -14.65 19.09
C ILE A 8 -0.70 -13.67 18.39
N VAL A 9 -0.63 -13.64 17.06
CA VAL A 9 -1.56 -12.91 16.21
C VAL A 9 -2.73 -13.80 15.83
N ARG A 10 -3.97 -13.34 16.11
CA ARG A 10 -5.21 -14.03 15.72
C ARG A 10 -6.11 -13.07 14.96
N ALA A 11 -6.57 -13.48 13.78
CA ALA A 11 -7.51 -12.73 12.97
C ALA A 11 -8.65 -13.66 12.51
N ARG A 12 -9.88 -13.13 12.47
CA ARG A 12 -11.03 -13.85 11.90
C ARG A 12 -11.05 -13.62 10.39
N VAL A 13 -11.12 -14.70 9.63
CA VAL A 13 -11.22 -14.70 8.17
C VAL A 13 -12.29 -15.71 7.74
N SER A 14 -12.86 -15.55 6.55
CA SER A 14 -13.71 -16.59 5.96
C SER A 14 -12.87 -17.81 5.58
N SER A 15 -13.50 -19.00 5.58
CA SER A 15 -12.83 -20.24 5.17
C SER A 15 -12.34 -20.14 3.72
N GLU A 16 -13.17 -19.60 2.82
CA GLU A 16 -12.82 -19.40 1.42
C GLU A 16 -11.56 -18.54 1.23
N LEU A 17 -11.44 -17.43 1.97
CA LEU A 17 -10.25 -16.58 1.92
C LEU A 17 -9.00 -17.32 2.42
N LYS A 18 -9.15 -18.06 3.53
CA LYS A 18 -8.05 -18.84 4.10
C LYS A 18 -7.53 -19.89 3.14
N ASP A 19 -8.43 -20.64 2.51
CA ASP A 19 -8.08 -21.75 1.62
C ASP A 19 -7.46 -21.21 0.32
N SER A 20 -8.06 -20.15 -0.25
CA SER A 20 -7.51 -19.49 -1.45
C SER A 20 -6.11 -18.94 -1.21
N ALA A 21 -5.90 -18.25 -0.08
CA ALA A 21 -4.59 -17.71 0.27
C ALA A 21 -3.56 -18.83 0.55
N ALA A 22 -3.95 -19.92 1.21
CA ALA A 22 -3.07 -21.05 1.46
C ALA A 22 -2.58 -21.68 0.16
N GLN A 23 -3.47 -21.89 -0.82
CA GLN A 23 -3.10 -22.47 -2.11
C GLN A 23 -2.09 -21.62 -2.88
N VAL A 24 -2.25 -20.29 -2.86
CA VAL A 24 -1.30 -19.36 -3.48
C VAL A 24 0.07 -19.41 -2.78
N LEU A 25 0.09 -19.39 -1.45
CA LEU A 25 1.31 -19.42 -0.67
C LEU A 25 2.06 -20.75 -0.79
N ASP A 26 1.34 -21.87 -0.84
CA ASP A 26 1.92 -23.20 -1.09
C ASP A 26 2.59 -23.27 -2.46
N GLY A 27 2.01 -22.63 -3.48
CA GLY A 27 2.63 -22.47 -4.81
C GLY A 27 3.94 -21.67 -4.79
N LEU A 28 4.14 -20.83 -3.77
CA LEU A 28 5.37 -20.08 -3.53
C LEU A 28 6.31 -20.79 -2.53
N GLY A 29 5.95 -21.97 -2.04
CA GLY A 29 6.71 -22.71 -1.03
C GLY A 29 6.72 -22.05 0.35
N MET A 30 5.68 -21.29 0.68
CA MET A 30 5.58 -20.48 1.90
C MET A 30 4.37 -20.88 2.74
N SER A 31 4.55 -20.98 4.06
CA SER A 31 3.43 -21.18 4.97
C SER A 31 2.69 -19.88 5.27
N MET A 32 1.42 -20.01 5.69
CA MET A 32 0.61 -18.87 6.16
C MET A 32 1.30 -18.10 7.31
N THR A 33 1.99 -18.80 8.21
CA THR A 33 2.69 -18.16 9.33
C THR A 33 3.90 -17.35 8.86
N GLU A 34 4.65 -17.84 7.87
CA GLU A 34 5.76 -17.09 7.29
C GLU A 34 5.27 -15.84 6.57
N ALA A 35 4.20 -15.95 5.79
CA ALA A 35 3.59 -14.81 5.12
C ALA A 35 3.15 -13.72 6.11
N ILE A 36 2.48 -14.09 7.21
CA ILE A 36 2.07 -13.13 8.26
C ILE A 36 3.29 -12.50 8.94
N ARG A 37 4.33 -13.27 9.24
CA ARG A 37 5.58 -12.75 9.82
C ARG A 37 6.26 -11.76 8.88
N LEU A 38 6.35 -12.07 7.59
CA LEU A 38 6.94 -11.19 6.59
C LEU A 38 6.13 -9.90 6.46
N PHE A 39 4.81 -9.99 6.40
CA PHE A 39 3.93 -8.83 6.38
C PHE A 39 4.19 -7.88 7.55
N LEU A 40 4.15 -8.39 8.79
CA LEU A 40 4.40 -7.58 9.99
C LEU A 40 5.83 -7.01 10.02
N THR A 41 6.81 -7.78 9.55
CA THR A 41 8.20 -7.32 9.43
C THR A 41 8.30 -6.14 8.45
N GLN A 42 7.63 -6.22 7.29
CA GLN A 42 7.63 -5.13 6.32
C GLN A 42 6.93 -3.88 6.84
N VAL A 43 5.78 -4.02 7.52
CA VAL A 43 5.10 -2.90 8.19
C VAL A 43 6.05 -2.21 9.18
N SER A 44 6.71 -2.99 10.04
CA SER A 44 7.63 -2.44 11.04
C SER A 44 8.87 -1.81 10.43
N LEU A 45 9.41 -2.37 9.34
CA LEU A 45 10.63 -1.89 8.71
C LEU A 45 10.40 -0.59 7.95
N ARG A 46 9.31 -0.52 7.19
CA ARG A 46 9.03 0.59 6.28
C ARG A 46 8.14 1.68 6.88
N GLN A 47 7.51 1.40 8.03
CA GLN A 47 6.53 2.30 8.65
C GLN A 47 5.36 2.66 7.73
N GLU A 48 5.07 1.78 6.75
CA GLU A 48 4.00 1.92 5.77
C GLU A 48 3.32 0.56 5.57
N PHE A 49 2.12 0.56 4.97
CA PHE A 49 1.42 -0.68 4.66
C PHE A 49 2.08 -1.35 3.43
N PRO A 50 2.62 -2.58 3.55
CA PRO A 50 3.49 -3.19 2.54
C PRO A 50 2.75 -3.84 1.36
N ILE A 51 1.49 -3.47 1.15
CA ILE A 51 0.72 -3.84 -0.04
C ILE A 51 0.41 -2.53 -0.73
N GLU A 52 1.02 -2.29 -1.89
CA GLU A 52 0.55 -1.22 -2.76
C GLU A 52 -0.85 -1.61 -3.24
N LEU A 53 -1.89 -1.09 -2.57
CA LEU A 53 -3.26 -1.16 -3.06
C LEU A 53 -3.39 -0.24 -4.27
N LYS A 54 -2.80 -0.64 -5.40
CA LYS A 54 -2.93 0.07 -6.68
C LYS A 54 -3.85 -0.70 -7.61
N ILE A 55 -5.14 -0.65 -7.29
CA ILE A 55 -6.13 -0.42 -8.35
C ILE A 55 -6.29 1.10 -8.36
N PRO A 56 -5.82 1.81 -9.41
CA PRO A 56 -6.04 3.25 -9.50
C PRO A 56 -7.53 3.52 -9.31
N ASN A 57 -7.86 4.38 -8.34
CA ASN A 57 -9.26 4.69 -8.07
C ASN A 57 -9.84 5.42 -9.31
N LYS A 58 -11.17 5.50 -9.40
CA LYS A 58 -11.84 6.12 -10.56
C LYS A 58 -11.33 7.54 -10.82
N THR A 59 -10.96 8.28 -9.78
CA THR A 59 -10.38 9.63 -9.88
C THR A 59 -8.99 9.58 -10.50
N THR A 60 -8.12 8.66 -10.08
CA THR A 60 -6.78 8.46 -10.66
C THR A 60 -6.86 8.00 -12.11
N LEU A 61 -7.75 7.06 -12.45
CA LEU A 61 -7.94 6.63 -13.84
C LEU A 61 -8.46 7.76 -14.73
N LYS A 62 -9.37 8.58 -14.21
CA LYS A 62 -9.88 9.75 -14.91
C LYS A 62 -8.75 10.77 -15.15
N ALA A 63 -8.00 11.12 -14.11
CA ALA A 63 -6.88 12.06 -14.24
C ALA A 63 -5.78 11.55 -15.19
N MET A 64 -5.55 10.24 -15.26
CA MET A 64 -4.62 9.64 -16.23
C MET A 64 -5.17 9.62 -17.67
N SER A 65 -6.48 9.76 -17.85
CA SER A 65 -7.15 9.80 -19.16
C SER A 65 -7.53 11.22 -19.59
N ASP A 66 -7.45 12.20 -18.69
CA ASP A 66 -7.67 13.61 -18.97
C ASP A 66 -6.48 14.16 -19.79
N ASP A 67 -6.75 15.15 -20.63
CA ASP A 67 -5.72 15.77 -21.45
C ASP A 67 -4.66 16.46 -20.58
N VAL A 68 -3.39 16.27 -20.93
CA VAL A 68 -2.27 16.94 -20.25
C VAL A 68 -2.43 18.45 -20.46
N THR A 69 -2.46 19.22 -19.37
CA THR A 69 -2.42 20.67 -19.49
C THR A 69 -1.06 21.11 -20.04
N GLU A 70 -1.05 22.04 -20.99
CA GLU A 70 0.19 22.61 -21.54
C GLU A 70 0.83 23.66 -20.62
N ASP A 71 0.46 23.66 -19.33
CA ASP A 71 0.93 24.66 -18.37
C ASP A 71 2.42 24.45 -18.09
N SER A 72 3.23 25.39 -18.57
CA SER A 72 4.66 25.45 -18.30
C SER A 72 4.94 26.61 -17.36
N TYR A 73 5.77 26.36 -16.35
CA TYR A 73 6.16 27.35 -15.36
C TYR A 73 7.66 27.63 -15.44
N ASP A 74 8.02 28.91 -15.38
CA ASP A 74 9.42 29.35 -15.49
C ASP A 74 10.25 29.03 -14.23
N SER A 75 9.59 28.70 -13.11
CA SER A 75 10.26 28.32 -11.86
C SER A 75 9.39 27.39 -11.00
N VAL A 76 10.07 26.67 -10.10
CA VAL A 76 9.42 25.81 -9.11
C VAL A 76 8.50 26.61 -8.20
N ASP A 77 8.91 27.82 -7.80
CA ASP A 77 8.10 28.72 -6.97
C ASP A 77 6.80 29.15 -7.67
N ALA A 78 6.86 29.40 -8.99
CA ALA A 78 5.68 29.77 -9.77
C ALA A 78 4.65 28.61 -9.82
N LEU A 79 5.11 27.37 -10.00
CA LEU A 79 4.25 26.18 -9.97
C LEU A 79 3.59 25.99 -8.60
N PHE A 80 4.35 26.06 -7.51
CA PHE A 80 3.80 25.85 -6.17
C PHE A 80 2.83 26.96 -5.74
N ASN A 81 3.06 28.21 -6.15
CA ASN A 81 2.14 29.30 -5.87
C ASN A 81 0.78 29.06 -6.52
N GLU A 82 0.72 28.61 -7.77
CA GLU A 82 -0.54 28.32 -8.45
C GLU A 82 -1.26 27.11 -7.83
N VAL A 83 -0.59 25.96 -7.74
CA VAL A 83 -1.19 24.69 -7.31
C VAL A 83 -1.66 24.73 -5.85
N LEU A 84 -0.94 25.44 -4.96
CA LEU A 84 -1.27 25.49 -3.54
C LEU A 84 -2.19 26.67 -3.17
N SER A 85 -2.31 27.70 -4.01
CA SER A 85 -3.20 28.84 -3.72
C SER A 85 -4.69 28.54 -3.97
N ASP A 86 -4.99 27.56 -4.83
CA ASP A 86 -6.36 27.08 -5.09
C ASP A 86 -6.99 26.31 -3.92
N SER A 87 -6.25 26.04 -2.84
CA SER A 87 -6.73 25.27 -1.68
C SER A 87 -7.51 26.07 -0.62
N GLN A 88 -7.82 27.35 -0.88
CA GLN A 88 -8.48 28.27 0.07
C GLN A 88 -9.92 28.66 -0.28
N HIS A 89 -10.62 27.98 -1.21
CA HIS A 89 -12.06 28.18 -1.45
C HIS A 89 -12.86 26.88 -1.33
#